data_AF-A0A2V9R5S3-F1
#
_entry.id   AF-A0A2V9R5S3-F1
#
_cell.length_a   1.000
_cell.length_b   1.000
_cell.length_c   1.000
_cell.angle_alpha   90.00
_cell.angle_beta   90.00
_cell.angle_gamma   90.00
#
_symmetry.space_group_name_H-M   'P 1'
#
loop_
_entity.id
_entity.type
_entity.pdbx_description
1 polymer ?
#
loop_
_entity_poly.entity_id
_entity_poly.type
_entity_poly.pdbx_seq_one_letter_code
_entity_poly.pdbx_strand_id
1 'polypeptide(L)'
;MLMNADLASIGLPQARAESIRSLARAASQRQLSFDGIIETPEFLARLCEIPGIGQWTAQYVAMRALREPDAFPCGDLGLLHAAKLTSASELSKRSEAWRPWRAYAVMYLWSMHAKNGAGKVKARSRMESHHEKEKAAGNCQRLKG
;
A
#
# COMPACT_ATOMS: atom_id res chain seq x y z
N MET A 1 -3.96 27.30 0.55
CA MET A 1 -3.55 26.23 1.49
C MET A 1 -4.54 25.07 1.43
N LEU A 2 -4.09 23.82 1.55
CA LEU A 2 -4.91 22.59 1.48
C LEU A 2 -6.14 22.58 2.41
N MET A 3 -6.07 23.27 3.56
CA MET A 3 -7.16 23.38 4.53
C MET A 3 -8.48 23.94 3.96
N ASN A 4 -8.40 24.82 2.96
CA ASN A 4 -9.57 25.46 2.34
C ASN A 4 -9.78 25.03 0.90
N ALA A 5 -9.05 24.01 0.43
CA ALA A 5 -9.17 23.53 -0.93
C ALA A 5 -10.48 22.75 -1.12
N ASP A 6 -11.11 22.95 -2.28
CA ASP A 6 -12.22 22.10 -2.71
C ASP A 6 -11.67 20.78 -3.26
N LEU A 7 -11.42 19.84 -2.35
CA LEU A 7 -10.95 18.49 -2.69
C LEU A 7 -12.07 17.62 -3.30
N ALA A 8 -13.34 18.02 -3.19
CA ALA A 8 -14.43 17.29 -3.81
C ALA A 8 -14.43 17.49 -5.34
N SER A 9 -13.99 18.67 -5.80
CA SER A 9 -13.84 18.98 -7.23
C SER A 9 -12.93 18.02 -8.01
N ILE A 10 -11.97 17.37 -7.32
CA ILE A 10 -11.05 16.39 -7.91
C ILE A 10 -11.51 14.93 -7.72
N GLY A 11 -12.76 14.71 -7.29
CA GLY A 11 -13.36 13.38 -7.12
C GLY A 11 -12.97 12.67 -5.83
N LEU A 12 -12.45 13.39 -4.82
CA LEU A 12 -12.10 12.79 -3.53
C LEU A 12 -13.37 12.54 -2.68
N PRO A 13 -13.54 11.36 -2.06
CA PRO A 13 -14.61 11.14 -1.11
C PRO A 13 -14.54 12.13 0.05
N GLN A 14 -15.70 12.63 0.51
CA GLN A 14 -15.79 13.66 1.55
C GLN A 14 -15.02 13.30 2.83
N ALA A 15 -15.12 12.04 3.29
CA ALA A 15 -14.38 11.57 4.46
C ALA A 15 -12.85 11.72 4.30
N ARG A 16 -12.30 11.42 3.11
CA ARG A 16 -10.86 11.55 2.85
C ARG A 16 -10.45 13.01 2.72
N ALA A 17 -11.30 13.83 2.09
CA ALA A 17 -11.07 15.27 2.02
C ALA A 17 -10.96 15.87 3.42
N GLU A 18 -11.83 15.45 4.35
CA GLU A 18 -11.82 15.92 5.73
C GLU A 18 -10.58 15.44 6.50
N SER A 19 -10.16 14.19 6.32
CA SER A 19 -8.89 13.69 6.89
C SER A 19 -7.70 14.52 6.42
N ILE A 20 -7.63 14.86 5.12
CA ILE A 20 -6.55 15.69 4.56
C ILE A 20 -6.57 17.10 5.14
N ARG A 21 -7.76 17.73 5.25
CA ARG A 21 -7.89 19.06 5.87
C ARG A 21 -7.48 19.05 7.33
N SER A 22 -7.90 18.03 8.08
CA SER A 22 -7.54 17.84 9.50
C SER A 22 -6.04 17.68 9.67
N LEU A 23 -5.40 16.85 8.84
CA LEU A 23 -3.94 16.70 8.82
C LEU A 23 -3.22 18.01 8.47
N ALA A 24 -3.69 18.72 7.45
CA ALA A 24 -3.11 20.00 7.05
C ALA A 24 -3.21 21.06 8.17
N ARG A 25 -4.33 21.07 8.91
CA ARG A 25 -4.52 21.95 10.07
C ARG A 25 -3.55 21.59 11.19
N ALA A 26 -3.46 20.32 11.57
CA ALA A 26 -2.54 19.84 12.61
C ALA A 26 -1.08 20.18 12.29
N ALA A 27 -0.69 20.03 11.01
CA ALA A 27 0.64 20.41 10.54
C ALA A 27 0.87 21.93 10.60
N SER A 28 -0.08 22.74 10.12
CA SER A 28 0.05 24.21 10.15
C SER A 28 0.12 24.79 11.57
N GLN A 29 -0.54 24.13 12.53
CA GLN A 29 -0.57 24.52 13.93
C GLN A 29 0.61 23.95 14.73
N ARG A 30 1.54 23.24 14.06
CA ARG A 30 2.69 22.54 14.66
C ARG A 30 2.31 21.51 15.74
N GLN A 31 1.09 20.99 15.69
CA GLN A 31 0.66 19.85 16.53
C GLN A 31 1.26 18.54 16.02
N LEU A 32 1.50 18.46 14.71
CA LEU A 32 2.27 17.40 14.06
C LEU A 32 3.45 18.04 13.31
N SER A 33 4.68 17.68 13.70
CA SER A 33 5.90 18.06 12.97
C SER A 33 6.36 16.88 12.13
N PHE A 34 6.77 17.18 10.89
CA PHE A 34 7.45 16.23 10.00
C PHE A 34 8.96 16.52 9.91
N ASP A 35 9.41 17.55 10.62
CA ASP A 35 10.79 18.03 10.62
C ASP A 35 11.47 17.70 11.96
N GLY A 36 12.78 17.47 11.90
CA GLY A 36 13.64 17.23 13.06
C GLY A 36 13.70 15.78 13.52
N ILE A 37 14.22 15.59 14.74
CA ILE A 37 14.22 14.29 15.42
C ILE A 37 12.82 14.10 16.01
N ILE A 38 12.11 13.07 15.55
CA ILE A 38 10.73 12.79 15.94
C ILE A 38 10.71 11.49 16.73
N GLU A 39 10.07 11.52 17.90
CA GLU A 39 9.75 10.29 18.61
C GLU A 39 8.59 9.58 17.89
N THR A 40 8.93 8.51 17.17
CA THR A 40 7.99 7.75 16.34
C THR A 40 6.72 7.32 17.09
N PRO A 41 6.77 6.77 18.32
CA PRO A 41 5.55 6.35 19.04
C PRO A 41 4.58 7.50 19.29
N GLU A 42 5.08 8.66 19.71
CA GLU A 42 4.25 9.84 19.98
C GLU A 42 3.65 10.39 18.68
N PHE A 43 4.47 10.48 17.63
CA PHE A 43 4.00 10.90 16.31
C PHE A 43 2.87 10.01 15.78
N LEU A 44 3.03 8.69 15.90
CA LEU A 44 2.00 7.74 15.48
C LEU A 44 0.71 7.90 16.27
N ALA A 45 0.80 8.11 17.58
CA ALA A 45 -0.37 8.33 18.44
C ALA A 45 -1.15 9.58 18.00
N ARG A 46 -0.48 10.73 17.88
CA ARG A 46 -1.08 11.98 17.41
C ARG A 46 -1.65 11.87 15.99
N LEU A 47 -0.95 11.16 15.10
CA LEU A 47 -1.42 10.96 13.73
C LEU A 47 -2.70 10.11 13.68
N CYS A 48 -2.85 9.14 14.60
CA CYS A 48 -4.07 8.33 14.73
C CYS A 48 -5.26 9.08 15.37
N GLU A 49 -5.04 10.24 15.99
CA GLU A 49 -6.13 11.08 16.49
C GLU A 49 -6.91 11.76 15.36
N ILE A 50 -6.32 11.86 14.16
CA ILE A 50 -6.97 12.44 13.00
C ILE A 50 -8.03 11.46 12.46
N PRO A 51 -9.32 11.88 12.37
CA PRO A 51 -10.38 11.02 11.84
C PRO A 51 -10.05 10.49 10.45
N GLY A 52 -10.20 9.18 10.26
CA GLY A 52 -9.89 8.49 9.00
C GLY A 52 -8.44 8.06 8.83
N ILE A 53 -7.55 8.38 9.78
CA ILE A 53 -6.18 7.87 9.81
C ILE A 53 -6.07 6.77 10.87
N GLY A 54 -5.98 5.51 10.42
CA GLY A 54 -5.76 4.37 11.30
C GLY A 54 -4.28 4.00 11.45
N GLN A 55 -4.00 3.03 12.33
CA GLN A 55 -2.65 2.51 12.60
C GLN A 55 -1.88 2.11 11.34
N TRP A 56 -2.53 1.44 10.39
CA TRP A 56 -1.89 1.08 9.11
C TRP A 56 -1.39 2.30 8.35
N THR A 57 -2.23 3.33 8.21
CA THR A 57 -1.87 4.58 7.51
C THR A 57 -0.79 5.33 8.27
N ALA A 58 -0.88 5.39 9.60
CA ALA A 58 0.13 6.05 10.42
C ALA A 58 1.52 5.40 10.26
N GLN A 59 1.59 4.07 10.30
CA GLN A 59 2.81 3.32 10.05
C GLN A 59 3.34 3.50 8.62
N TYR A 60 2.45 3.60 7.63
CA TYR A 60 2.83 3.91 6.26
C TYR A 60 3.45 5.31 6.15
N VAL A 61 2.88 6.31 6.85
CA VAL A 61 3.44 7.67 6.91
C VAL A 61 4.79 7.67 7.62
N ALA A 62 4.94 6.99 8.76
CA ALA A 62 6.23 6.86 9.44
C ALA A 62 7.30 6.27 8.50
N MET A 63 6.94 5.22 7.75
CA MET A 63 7.85 4.61 6.80
C MET A 63 8.24 5.54 5.63
N ARG A 64 7.28 6.26 5.04
CA ARG A 64 7.51 7.01 3.78
C ARG A 64 7.88 8.47 3.98
N ALA A 65 7.28 9.13 4.96
CA ALA A 65 7.53 10.53 5.28
C ALA A 65 8.70 10.68 6.27
N LEU A 66 8.69 9.90 7.35
CA LEU A 66 9.72 10.00 8.40
C LEU A 66 10.93 9.11 8.16
N ARG A 67 10.86 8.21 7.17
CA ARG A 67 11.93 7.23 6.86
C ARG A 67 12.27 6.34 8.06
N GLU A 68 11.29 6.08 8.91
CA GLU A 68 11.45 5.23 10.09
C GLU A 68 11.83 3.80 9.66
N PRO A 69 13.05 3.33 9.98
CA PRO A 69 13.56 2.03 9.52
C PRO A 69 12.79 0.83 10.08
N ASP A 70 12.13 1.00 11.23
CA ASP A 70 11.40 -0.07 11.90
C ASP A 70 9.87 0.04 11.75
N ALA A 71 9.39 0.95 10.90
CA ALA A 71 7.96 1.15 10.64
C ALA A 71 7.34 -0.07 9.97
N PHE A 72 6.13 -0.42 10.41
CA PHE A 72 5.50 -1.66 10.00
C PHE A 72 3.98 -1.52 9.86
N PRO A 73 3.44 -1.39 8.63
CA PRO A 73 2.01 -1.33 8.39
C PRO A 73 1.37 -2.71 8.55
N CYS A 74 1.11 -3.08 9.81
CA CYS A 74 0.51 -4.36 10.17
C CYS A 74 -0.84 -4.57 9.46
N GLY A 75 -1.07 -5.78 8.94
CA GLY A 75 -2.31 -6.13 8.26
C GLY A 75 -2.38 -5.70 6.79
N ASP A 76 -1.28 -5.23 6.20
CA ASP A 76 -1.21 -5.00 4.75
C ASP A 76 -1.48 -6.30 3.97
N LEU A 77 -2.50 -6.29 3.12
CA LEU A 77 -2.89 -7.46 2.32
C LEU A 77 -1.79 -7.86 1.33
N GLY A 78 -1.04 -6.90 0.80
CA GLY A 78 0.10 -7.16 -0.08
C GLY A 78 1.21 -7.91 0.65
N LEU A 79 1.52 -7.51 1.88
CA LEU A 79 2.48 -8.20 2.75
C LEU A 79 2.01 -9.60 3.14
N LEU A 80 0.75 -9.75 3.53
CA LEU A 80 0.16 -11.05 3.83
C LEU A 80 0.30 -12.00 2.64
N HIS A 81 -0.07 -11.56 1.45
CA HIS A 81 0.09 -12.35 0.22
C HIS A 81 1.56 -12.64 -0.13
N ALA A 82 2.46 -11.65 0.03
CA ALA A 82 3.89 -11.81 -0.24
C ALA A 82 4.54 -12.82 0.71
N ALA A 83 4.16 -12.77 1.99
CA ALA A 83 4.63 -13.66 3.04
C ALA A 83 3.93 -15.03 3.04
N LYS A 84 2.89 -15.21 2.21
CA LYS A 84 2.00 -16.39 2.17
C LYS A 84 1.31 -16.65 3.52
N LEU A 85 0.88 -15.59 4.18
CA LEU A 85 0.20 -15.61 5.47
C LEU A 85 -1.26 -15.14 5.29
N THR A 86 -2.13 -15.61 6.17
CA THR A 86 -3.56 -15.22 6.18
C THR A 86 -3.92 -14.32 7.36
N SER A 87 -3.02 -14.17 8.34
CA SER A 87 -3.29 -13.44 9.58
C SER A 87 -2.26 -12.33 9.82
N ALA A 88 -2.77 -11.14 10.16
CA ALA A 88 -1.96 -10.01 10.60
C ALA A 88 -1.15 -10.34 11.87
N SER A 89 -1.70 -11.16 12.76
CA SER A 89 -1.02 -11.59 14.00
C SER A 89 0.22 -12.43 13.70
N GLU A 90 0.11 -13.36 12.75
CA GLU A 90 1.24 -14.20 12.34
C GLU A 90 2.31 -13.38 11.63
N LEU A 91 1.88 -12.43 10.79
CA LEU A 91 2.78 -11.50 10.13
C LEU A 91 3.53 -10.61 11.14
N SER A 92 2.85 -10.11 12.19
CA SER A 92 3.51 -9.38 13.28
C SER A 92 4.53 -10.24 14.03
N LYS A 93 4.20 -11.49 14.38
CA LYS A 93 5.16 -12.38 15.06
C LYS A 93 6.40 -12.63 14.21
N ARG A 94 6.21 -12.86 12.91
CA ARG A 94 7.30 -13.10 11.97
C ARG A 94 8.17 -11.85 11.76
N SER A 95 7.56 -10.67 11.78
CA SER A 95 8.28 -9.41 11.52
C SER A 95 9.23 -9.01 12.65
N GLU A 96 9.07 -9.54 13.86
CA GLU A 96 10.02 -9.31 14.96
C GLU A 96 11.46 -9.74 14.61
N ALA A 97 11.63 -10.76 13.77
CA ALA A 97 12.95 -11.19 13.29
C ALA A 97 13.62 -10.19 12.32
N TRP A 98 12.89 -9.18 11.83
CA TRP A 98 13.41 -8.17 10.91
C TRP A 98 13.81 -6.87 11.60
N ARG A 99 13.62 -6.76 12.91
CA ARG A 99 13.99 -5.56 13.65
C ARG A 99 15.50 -5.36 13.66
N PRO A 100 15.99 -4.10 13.61
CA PRO A 100 15.23 -2.84 13.58
C PRO A 100 14.90 -2.35 12.15
N TRP A 101 14.87 -3.24 11.16
CA TRP A 101 14.78 -2.90 9.72
C TRP A 101 13.48 -3.38 9.06
N ARG A 102 12.37 -3.44 9.81
CA ARG A 102 11.09 -3.94 9.29
C ARG A 102 10.61 -3.19 8.05
N ALA A 103 10.84 -1.88 7.95
CA ALA A 103 10.44 -1.10 6.78
C ALA A 103 11.13 -1.58 5.49
N TYR A 104 12.40 -2.00 5.59
CA TYR A 104 13.14 -2.54 4.45
C TYR A 104 12.60 -3.91 4.02
N ALA A 105 12.28 -4.77 4.99
CA ALA A 105 11.64 -6.06 4.69
C ALA A 105 10.27 -5.87 4.00
N VAL A 106 9.47 -4.89 4.45
CA VAL A 106 8.20 -4.51 3.82
C VAL A 106 8.41 -4.09 2.36
N MET A 107 9.34 -3.17 2.09
CA MET A 107 9.63 -2.71 0.73
C MET A 107 10.11 -3.86 -0.18
N TYR A 108 10.92 -4.76 0.36
CA TYR A 108 11.39 -5.95 -0.36
C TYR A 108 10.23 -6.89 -0.71
N LEU A 109 9.36 -7.20 0.25
CA LEU A 109 8.18 -8.06 0.05
C LEU A 109 7.21 -7.49 -0.98
N TRP A 110 6.94 -6.17 -0.94
CA TRP A 110 6.12 -5.51 -1.97
C TRP A 110 6.75 -5.60 -3.36
N SER A 111 8.06 -5.39 -3.48
CA SER A 111 8.78 -5.51 -4.75
C SER A 111 8.70 -6.93 -5.32
N MET A 112 8.87 -7.95 -4.47
CA MET A 112 8.69 -9.34 -4.87
C MET A 112 7.25 -9.65 -5.31
N HIS A 113 6.26 -9.17 -4.56
CA HIS A 113 4.86 -9.39 -4.87
C HIS A 113 4.46 -8.77 -6.22
N ALA A 114 4.90 -7.53 -6.48
CA ALA A 114 4.66 -6.85 -7.75
C ALA A 114 5.27 -7.61 -8.94
N LYS A 115 6.52 -8.09 -8.81
CA LYS A 115 7.19 -8.90 -9.85
C LYS A 115 6.44 -10.20 -10.14
N ASN A 116 5.98 -10.89 -9.09
CA ASN A 116 5.23 -12.13 -9.22
C ASN A 116 3.85 -11.92 -9.88
N GLY A 117 3.18 -10.81 -9.59
CA GLY A 117 1.93 -10.41 -10.26
C GLY A 117 2.13 -10.15 -11.75
N ALA A 118 3.15 -9.37 -12.11
CA ALA A 118 3.48 -9.07 -13.50
C ALA A 118 3.79 -10.33 -14.33
N GLY A 119 4.49 -11.31 -13.74
CA GLY A 119 4.77 -12.60 -14.38
C GLY A 119 3.50 -13.40 -14.70
N LYS A 120 2.51 -13.41 -13.80
CA LYS A 120 1.23 -14.11 -14.00
C LYS A 120 0.38 -13.47 -15.09
N VAL A 121 0.31 -12.14 -15.15
CA VAL A 121 -0.43 -11.42 -16.19
C VAL A 121 0.17 -11.69 -17.58
N LYS A 122 1.51 -11.71 -17.68
CA LYS A 122 2.22 -12.02 -18.92
C LYS A 122 2.01 -13.48 -19.37
N ALA A 123 1.96 -14.43 -18.44
CA ALA A 123 1.69 -15.83 -18.73
C ALA A 123 0.25 -16.05 -19.23
N ARG A 124 -0.74 -15.41 -18.58
CA ARG A 124 -2.15 -15.52 -18.95
C ARG A 124 -2.46 -14.95 -20.33
N SER A 125 -1.98 -13.75 -20.63
CA SER A 125 -2.12 -13.14 -21.96
C SER A 125 -1.48 -13.97 -23.07
N ARG A 126 -0.34 -14.61 -22.80
CA ARG A 126 0.31 -15.53 -23.76
C ARG A 126 -0.53 -16.79 -24.01
N MET A 127 -1.14 -17.35 -22.97
CA MET A 127 -2.02 -18.52 -23.07
C MET A 127 -3.32 -18.21 -23.84
N GLU A 128 -3.93 -17.06 -23.56
CA GLU A 128 -5.13 -16.57 -24.27
C GLU A 128 -4.81 -16.36 -25.77
N SER A 129 -3.65 -15.79 -26.10
CA SER A 129 -3.21 -15.62 -27.50
C SER A 129 -2.91 -16.93 -28.24
N HIS A 130 -2.47 -17.98 -27.53
CA HIS A 130 -2.23 -19.29 -28.13
C HIS A 130 -3.56 -20.00 -28.42
N HIS A 131 -4.50 -19.94 -27.48
CA HIS A 131 -5.84 -20.53 -27.61
C HIS A 131 -6.64 -19.87 -28.74
N GLU A 132 -6.49 -18.57 -28.93
CA GLU A 132 -7.15 -17.83 -30.02
C GLU A 132 -6.58 -18.20 -31.40
N LYS A 133 -5.25 -18.36 -31.51
CA LYS A 133 -4.60 -18.83 -32.74
C LYS A 133 -4.99 -20.27 -33.09
N GLU A 134 -5.11 -21.14 -32.10
CA GLU A 134 -5.47 -22.55 -32.28
C GLU A 134 -6.95 -22.70 -32.71
N LYS A 135 -7.85 -21.89 -32.13
CA LYS A 135 -9.25 -21.80 -32.59
C LYS A 135 -9.38 -21.25 -34.01
N ALA A 136 -8.60 -20.23 -34.36
CA ALA A 136 -8.58 -19.67 -35.72
C ALA A 136 -8.07 -20.69 -36.76
N ALA A 137 -7.06 -21.47 -36.42
CA ALA A 137 -6.53 -22.54 -37.28
C ALA A 137 -7.54 -23.69 -37.48
N GLY A 138 -8.21 -24.12 -36.41
CA GLY A 138 -9.26 -25.14 -36.48
C GLY A 138 -10.50 -24.71 -37.28
N ASN A 139 -10.88 -23.44 -37.22
CA ASN A 139 -12.01 -22.92 -37.99
C ASN A 139 -11.68 -22.81 -39.50
N CYS A 140 -10.43 -22.47 -39.85
CA CYS A 140 -9.97 -22.41 -41.24
C CYS A 140 -9.94 -23.79 -41.92
N GLN A 141 -9.68 -24.86 -41.16
CA GLN A 141 -9.72 -26.24 -41.68
C GLN A 141 -11.16 -26.75 -41.90
N ARG A 142 -12.14 -26.24 -41.15
CA ARG A 142 -13.55 -26.68 -41.24
C ARG A 142 -14.32 -26.05 -42.40
N LEU A 143 -13.87 -24.91 -42.92
CA LEU A 143 -14.51 -24.20 -44.04
C LEU A 143 -14.01 -24.65 -45.42
N LYS A 144 -13.08 -25.59 -45.48
CA LYS A 144 -12.50 -26.15 -46.73
C LYS A 144 -12.93 -27.60 -47.01
N GLY A 145 -13.92 -28.12 -46.28
CA GLY A 145 -14.47 -29.47 -46.43
C GLY A 145 -15.91 -29.47 -46.91
#